data_AF-K3WTD8-F1
#
_entry.id   AF-K3WTD8-F1
#
_cell.length_a   1.000
_cell.length_b   1.000
_cell.length_c   1.000
_cell.angle_alpha   90.00
_cell.angle_beta   90.00
_cell.angle_gamma   90.00
#
_symmetry.space_group_name_H-M   'P 1'
#
loop_
_entity.id
_entity.type
_entity.pdbx_description
1 polymer ?
#
loop_
_entity_poly.entity_id
_entity_poly.type
_entity_poly.pdbx_seq_one_letter_code
_entity_poly.pdbx_strand_id
1 'polypeptide(L)' 'MIIRQQQLHYSPKNRRLASMYHWSKRLADTMAIRFWSHHYRSFNKMADKAANHAMDSSILTQYRFRLIAEKEQSSQA' A
#
# COMPACT_ATOMS: atom_id res chain seq x y z
N MET A 1 -3.13 10.64 16.60
CA MET A 1 -3.28 10.73 15.13
C MET A 1 -2.21 9.85 14.48
N ILE A 2 -2.60 8.98 13.54
CA ILE A 2 -1.70 8.00 12.90
C ILE A 2 -0.55 8.66 12.14
N ILE A 3 -0.79 9.81 11.52
CA ILE A 3 0.20 10.60 10.78
C ILE A 3 1.37 11.02 11.67
N ARG A 4 1.09 11.53 12.88
CA ARG A 4 2.14 11.91 13.84
C ARG A 4 2.96 10.71 14.31
N GLN A 5 2.32 9.55 14.47
CA GLN A 5 3.02 8.30 14.84
C GLN A 5 3.94 7.82 13.71
N GLN A 6 3.50 7.95 12.45
CA GLN A 6 4.34 7.64 11.28
C GLN A 6 5.52 8.60 11.18
N GLN A 7 5.31 9.91 11.32
CA GLN A 7 6.39 10.91 11.25
C GLN A 7 7.44 10.72 12.35
N LEU A 8 7.01 10.40 13.56
CA LEU A 8 7.90 10.22 14.72
C LEU A 8 8.39 8.78 14.89
N HIS A 9 7.96 7.87 14.02
CA HIS A 9 8.27 6.44 14.11
C HIS A 9 7.96 5.82 15.48
N TYR A 10 6.88 6.25 16.11
CA TYR A 10 6.45 5.73 17.42
C TYR A 10 5.65 4.44 17.27
N SER A 11 5.99 3.45 18.09
CA SER A 11 5.24 2.20 18.16
C SER A 11 3.80 2.45 18.64
N PRO A 12 2.80 1.75 18.08
CA PRO A 12 1.43 1.79 18.58
C PRO A 12 1.33 1.34 20.05
N LYS A 13 0.41 1.95 20.81
CA LYS A 13 0.13 1.54 22.21
C LYS A 13 -0.48 0.14 22.31
N ASN A 14 -1.21 -0.30 21.29
CA ASN A 14 -1.82 -1.63 21.26
C ASN A 14 -0.77 -2.69 20.94
N ARG A 15 -0.64 -3.71 21.79
CA ARG A 15 0.38 -4.76 21.68
C ARG A 15 0.38 -5.51 20.34
N ARG A 16 -0.80 -5.83 19.79
CA ARG A 16 -0.90 -6.53 18.50
C ARG A 16 -0.41 -5.66 17.34
N LEU A 17 -0.74 -4.37 17.39
CA LEU A 17 -0.26 -3.42 16.39
C LEU A 17 1.23 -3.12 16.55
N ALA A 18 1.74 -3.10 17.79
CA ALA A 18 3.18 -2.93 18.07
C ALA A 18 4.02 -4.06 17.45
N SER A 19 3.59 -5.32 17.58
CA SER A 19 4.32 -6.45 16.97
C SER A 19 4.35 -6.34 15.44
N MET A 20 3.21 -5.99 14.82
CA MET A 20 3.14 -5.76 13.37
C MET A 20 4.03 -4.59 12.93
N TYR A 21 4.02 -3.49 13.68
CA TYR A 21 4.84 -2.30 13.42
C TYR A 21 6.34 -2.64 13.39
N HIS A 22 6.84 -3.38 14.39
CA HIS A 22 8.25 -3.75 14.44
C HIS A 22 8.65 -4.68 13.29
N TRP A 23 7.77 -5.62 12.91
CA TRP A 23 8.03 -6.49 11.76
C TRP A 23 8.06 -5.70 10.45
N SER A 24 7.08 -4.83 10.21
CA SER A 24 7.05 -3.98 9.01
C SER A 24 8.24 -3.02 8.94
N LYS A 25 8.70 -2.48 10.08
CA LYS A 25 9.86 -1.59 10.14
C LYS A 25 11.13 -2.31 9.70
N ARG A 26 11.36 -3.54 10.18
CA ARG A 26 12.52 -4.35 9.76
C ARG A 26 12.53 -4.64 8.25
N LEU A 27 11.36 -4.92 7.67
CA LEU A 27 11.23 -5.10 6.22
C LEU A 27 11.54 -3.81 5.46
N ALA A 28 11.03 -2.68 5.94
CA ALA A 28 11.31 -1.38 5.35
C ALA A 28 12.80 -1.01 5.39
N ASP A 29 13.47 -1.28 6.51
CA ASP A 29 14.91 -1.09 6.67
C ASP A 29 15.68 -1.97 5.67
N THR A 30 15.24 -3.21 5.47
CA THR A 30 15.82 -4.15 4.50
C THR A 30 15.64 -3.68 3.05
N MET A 31 14.51 -3.03 2.75
CA MET A 31 14.21 -2.43 1.45
C MET A 31 14.80 -1.03 1.26
N ALA A 32 15.54 -0.51 2.25
CA ALA A 32 16.09 0.85 2.26
C ALA A 32 15.05 1.96 1.99
N ILE A 33 13.83 1.80 2.54
CA ILE A 33 12.78 2.83 2.42
C ILE A 33 13.23 4.11 3.13
N ARG A 34 13.27 5.22 2.39
CA ARG A 34 13.82 6.50 2.88
C ARG A 34 12.79 7.41 3.54
N PHE A 35 11.54 7.36 3.10
CA PHE A 35 10.48 8.23 3.59
C PHE A 35 9.12 7.55 3.52
N TRP A 36 8.23 7.99 4.40
CA TRP A 36 6.83 7.59 4.43
C TRP A 36 5.96 8.82 4.22
N SER A 37 4.96 8.72 3.34
CA SER A 37 4.00 9.77 3.09
C SER A 37 2.59 9.23 3.27
N HIS A 38 1.74 10.04 3.90
CA HIS A 38 0.32 9.76 4.00
C HIS A 38 -0.38 10.33 2.76
N HIS A 39 -1.05 9.48 1.99
CA HIS A 39 -1.89 9.88 0.87
C HIS A 39 -3.36 9.57 1.19
N TYR A 40 -4.27 10.48 0.84
CA TYR A 40 -5.71 10.19 0.92
C TYR A 40 -6.04 9.00 0.01
N ARG A 41 -7.07 8.24 0.40
CA ARG A 41 -7.55 7.06 -0.34
C ARG A 41 -7.79 7.34 -1.82
N SER A 42 -8.34 8.51 -2.14
CA SER A 42 -8.58 8.97 -3.51
C SER A 42 -7.31 9.05 -4.37
N PHE A 43 -6.13 9.20 -3.77
CA PHE A 43 -4.83 9.28 -4.44
C PHE A 43 -4.02 7.97 -4.38
N ASN A 44 -4.42 6.99 -3.58
CA ASN A 44 -3.74 5.68 -3.47
C ASN A 44 -4.51 4.54 -4.19
N LYS A 45 -5.00 4.82 -5.39
CA LYS A 45 -6.00 3.99 -6.09
C LYS A 45 -5.53 2.55 -6.37
N MET A 46 -4.24 2.35 -6.63
CA MET A 46 -3.72 1.01 -6.97
C MET A 46 -3.71 0.08 -5.75
N ALA A 47 -3.12 0.54 -4.64
CA ALA A 47 -3.12 -0.23 -3.40
C ALA A 47 -4.54 -0.46 -2.88
N ASP A 48 -5.42 0.55 -3.03
CA ASP A 48 -6.83 0.43 -2.63
C ASP A 48 -7.56 -0.69 -3.37
N LYS A 49 -7.42 -0.73 -4.71
CA LYS A 49 -8.04 -1.78 -5.53
C LYS A 49 -7.53 -3.17 -5.16
N ALA A 50 -6.23 -3.32 -4.95
CA ALA A 50 -5.64 -4.60 -4.56
C ALA A 50 -6.18 -5.06 -3.20
N ALA A 51 -6.28 -4.15 -2.22
CA ALA A 51 -6.81 -4.45 -0.91
C ALA A 51 -8.30 -4.84 -0.96
N ASN A 52 -9.13 -4.08 -1.69
CA ASN A 52 -10.56 -4.39 -1.84
C ASN A 52 -10.75 -5.76 -2.51
N HIS A 53 -10.01 -6.06 -3.58
CA HIS A 53 -10.12 -7.34 -4.26
C HIS A 53 -9.76 -8.53 -3.35
N ALA A 54 -8.71 -8.41 -2.53
CA ALA A 54 -8.35 -9.44 -1.56
C ALA A 54 -9.39 -9.59 -0.45
N MET A 55 -9.98 -8.49 0.01
CA MET A 55 -11.06 -8.51 1.01
C MET A 55 -12.32 -9.19 0.46
N ASP A 56 -12.75 -8.82 -0.75
CA ASP A 56 -13.96 -9.36 -1.38
C ASP A 56 -13.83 -10.85 -1.68
N SER A 57 -12.65 -11.28 -2.12
CA SER A 57 -12.37 -12.68 -2.46
C SER A 57 -11.98 -13.54 -1.26
N SER A 58 -11.65 -12.93 -0.12
CA SER A 58 -11.15 -13.60 1.09
C SER A 58 -9.98 -14.55 0.84
N ILE A 59 -9.21 -14.32 -0.23
CA ILE A 59 -8.02 -15.09 -0.60
C ILE A 59 -6.81 -14.19 -0.74
N LEU A 60 -5.62 -14.77 -0.58
CA LEU A 60 -4.38 -14.12 -0.95
C LEU A 60 -4.30 -14.05 -2.48
N THR A 61 -4.51 -12.86 -3.04
CA THR A 61 -4.57 -12.63 -4.49
C THR A 61 -3.65 -11.49 -4.90
N GLN A 62 -3.15 -11.56 -6.14
CA GLN A 62 -2.40 -10.48 -6.76
C GLN A 62 -3.30 -9.76 -7.76
N TYR A 63 -3.53 -8.46 -7.55
CA TYR A 63 -4.28 -7.66 -8.51
C TYR A 63 -3.42 -7.37 -9.73
N ARG A 64 -3.74 -7.97 -10.88
CA ARG A 64 -3.08 -7.66 -12.15
C ARG A 64 -3.50 -6.27 -12.63
N PHE A 65 -2.64 -5.29 -12.44
CA PHE A 65 -2.79 -3.99 -13.08
C PHE A 65 -2.57 -4.16 -14.58
N ARG A 66 -3.60 -3.89 -15.38
CA ARG A 66 -3.46 -3.84 -16.85
C ARG A 66 -2.64 -2.60 -17.18
N LEU A 67 -1.48 -2.77 -17.81
CA LEU A 67 -0.71 -1.66 -18.35
C LEU A 67 -1.57 -1.00 -19.44
N ILE A 68 -1.78 0.31 -19.34
CA ILE A 68 -2.39 1.07 -20.43
C ILE A 68 -1.30 1.22 -21.50
N ALA A 69 -1.11 0.18 -22.30
CA ALA A 69 -0.33 0.21 -23.55
C ALA A 69 -1.21 -0.14 -24.75
N GLU A 70 -2.52 0.12 -24.66
CA GLU A 70 -3.49 -0.11 -25.74
C GLU A 70 -4.49 1.05 -25.83
N LYS A 71 -3.97 2.26 -26.05
CA LYS A 71 -4.78 3.34 -26.62
C LYS A 71 -3.96 4.11 -27.66
N GLU A 72 -3.55 3.42 -28.74
CA GLU A 72 -3.12 4.12 -29.96
C GLU A 72 -3.11 3.25 -31.25
N GLN A 73 -3.90 2.18 -31.34
CA GLN A 73 -4.06 1.42 -32.60
C GLN A 73 -5.51 1.09 -32.98
N SER A 74 -6.49 1.82 -32.44
CA SER A 74 -7.92 1.68 -32.84
C SER A 74 -8.48 2.93 -33.51
N SER A 75 -7.62 3.78 -34.07
CA SER A 75 -8.06 4.97 -34.82
C SER A 75 -7.02 5.35 -35.86
N GLN A 76 -6.76 4.47 -36.82
CA GLN A 76 -6.37 4.77 -38.22
C GLN A 76 -5.93 3.47 -38.92
N ALA A 77 -6.87 2.84 -39.62
CA ALA A 77 -6.72 2.10 -40.88
C ALA A 77 -8.06 1.43 -41.20
#